data_AF-A0A4Q8UBI6-F1
#
_entry.id   AF-A0A4Q8UBI6-F1
#
_cell.length_a   1.000
_cell.length_b   1.000
_cell.length_c   1.000
_cell.angle_alpha   90.00
_cell.angle_beta   90.00
_cell.angle_gamma   90.00
#
_symmetry.space_group_name_H-M   'P 1'
#
loop_
_entity.id
_entity.type
_entity.pdbx_description
1 polymer ?
#
loop_
_entity_poly.entity_id
_entity_poly.type
_entity_poly.pdbx_seq_one_letter_code
_entity_poly.pdbx_strand_id
1 'polypeptide(L)'
;MIVKAYLPRLLKISAFSFCAALGILSYDKPVFFSLVQIATLVTLTIICFRNINITGVCIILLFTQFAIDSFFTLMQNNLAYKLIAYGITAYVLYYLSGDIVQRIVVAFFVATSCAEVYWAVTSYNAPNVFFYFYKAAIYMLCRFLLFYRAHFTTLKLKRRAKVTLLDNHLVKLHGHVALLQCAMILEYLIRHLTPLQPLLVYSIYEYVMHAYALVVLWYVISDCINDKARRILQA
;
A
#
# COMPACT_ATOMS: atom_id res chain seq x y z
N MET A 1 2.23 36.78 16.18
CA MET A 1 3.29 36.21 15.30
C MET A 1 3.85 34.88 15.82
N ILE A 2 4.21 34.76 17.10
CA ILE A 2 4.80 33.53 17.69
C ILE A 2 3.87 32.31 17.54
N VAL A 3 2.58 32.44 17.89
CA VAL A 3 1.61 31.33 17.77
C VAL A 3 1.48 30.81 16.33
N LYS A 4 1.45 31.68 15.32
CA LYS A 4 1.38 31.27 13.89
C LYS A 4 2.63 30.48 13.46
N ALA A 5 3.80 30.74 14.04
CA ALA A 5 5.05 30.04 13.71
C ALA A 5 5.17 28.65 14.36
N TYR A 6 4.66 28.48 15.59
CA TYR A 6 4.75 27.22 16.32
C TYR A 6 3.56 26.28 16.09
N LEU A 7 2.39 26.79 15.68
CA LEU A 7 1.19 26.02 15.40
C LEU A 7 1.42 24.82 14.46
N PRO A 8 2.09 24.93 13.29
CA PRO A 8 2.31 23.77 12.43
C PRO A 8 3.23 22.70 13.05
N ARG A 9 4.17 23.10 13.92
CA ARG A 9 5.03 22.14 14.65
C ARG A 9 4.22 21.41 15.71
N LEU A 10 3.40 22.13 16.48
CA LEU A 10 2.53 21.53 17.49
C LEU A 10 1.51 20.56 16.85
N LEU A 11 0.88 20.95 15.74
CA LEU A 11 -0.05 20.08 15.02
C LEU A 11 0.61 18.82 14.47
N LYS A 12 1.88 18.90 14.03
CA LYS A 12 2.64 17.72 13.61
C LYS A 12 2.94 16.80 14.79
N ILE A 13 3.35 17.34 15.93
CA ILE A 13 3.62 16.54 17.13
C ILE A 13 2.34 15.85 17.61
N SER A 14 1.21 16.57 17.61
CA SER A 14 -0.09 15.99 17.99
C SER A 14 -0.54 14.93 16.98
N ALA A 15 -0.36 15.17 15.68
CA ALA A 15 -0.66 14.18 14.64
C ALA A 15 0.21 12.93 14.75
N PHE A 16 1.51 13.09 15.07
CA PHE A 16 2.41 11.96 15.27
C PHE A 16 1.97 11.13 16.47
N SER A 17 1.65 11.81 17.58
CA SER A 17 1.14 11.20 18.80
C SER A 17 -0.19 10.49 18.56
N PHE A 18 -1.07 11.06 17.74
CA PHE A 18 -2.32 10.44 17.32
C PHE A 18 -2.07 9.19 16.47
N CYS A 19 -1.18 9.23 15.49
CA CYS A 19 -0.79 8.04 14.71
C CYS A 19 -0.17 6.96 15.60
N ALA A 20 0.70 7.33 16.53
CA ALA A 20 1.31 6.38 17.48
C ALA A 20 0.26 5.76 18.40
N ALA A 21 -0.66 6.56 18.94
CA ALA A 21 -1.77 6.08 19.77
C ALA A 21 -2.70 5.15 18.97
N LEU A 22 -3.03 5.51 17.73
CA LEU A 22 -3.79 4.64 16.83
C LEU A 22 -3.08 3.32 16.58
N GLY A 23 -1.75 3.34 16.37
CA GLY A 23 -0.94 2.14 16.26
C GLY A 23 -1.11 1.25 17.49
N ILE A 24 -0.84 1.77 18.68
CA ILE A 24 -0.91 0.98 19.91
C ILE A 24 -2.32 0.43 20.16
N LEU A 25 -3.36 1.24 19.98
CA LEU A 25 -4.75 0.86 20.28
C LEU A 25 -5.33 -0.16 19.28
N SER A 26 -4.80 -0.19 18.06
CA SER A 26 -5.27 -1.08 16.99
C SER A 26 -4.43 -2.35 16.85
N TYR A 27 -3.42 -2.51 17.70
CA TYR A 27 -2.56 -3.68 17.73
C TYR A 27 -3.40 -4.95 17.95
N ASP A 28 -3.09 -6.02 17.22
CA ASP A 28 -3.80 -7.32 17.20
C ASP A 28 -5.26 -7.28 16.66
N LYS A 29 -5.71 -6.13 16.12
CA LYS A 29 -7.06 -5.96 15.55
C LYS A 29 -6.99 -5.46 14.11
N PRO A 30 -6.63 -6.32 13.12
CA PRO A 30 -6.36 -5.90 11.75
C PRO A 30 -7.56 -5.27 11.05
N VAL A 31 -8.77 -5.79 11.28
CA VAL A 31 -10.01 -5.22 10.71
C VAL A 31 -10.30 -3.84 11.27
N PHE A 32 -10.15 -3.66 12.59
CA PHE A 32 -10.35 -2.37 13.24
C PHE A 32 -9.33 -1.34 12.73
N PHE A 33 -8.07 -1.75 12.60
CA PHE A 33 -7.03 -0.88 12.05
C PHE A 33 -7.35 -0.42 10.62
N SER A 34 -7.78 -1.34 9.75
CA SER A 34 -8.14 -0.98 8.38
C SER A 34 -9.30 0.01 8.32
N LEU A 35 -10.34 -0.19 9.13
CA LEU A 35 -11.48 0.73 9.22
C LEU A 35 -11.05 2.12 9.68
N VAL A 36 -10.20 2.20 10.70
CA VAL A 36 -9.66 3.48 11.19
C VAL A 36 -8.81 4.17 10.12
N GLN A 37 -7.99 3.41 9.39
CA GLN A 37 -7.17 3.95 8.30
C GLN A 37 -8.05 4.52 7.17
N ILE A 38 -9.07 3.78 6.73
CA ILE A 38 -10.03 4.23 5.72
C ILE A 38 -10.78 5.47 6.22
N ALA A 39 -11.31 5.44 7.45
CA ALA A 39 -12.01 6.58 8.03
C ALA A 39 -11.12 7.83 8.07
N THR A 40 -9.86 7.69 8.49
CA THR A 40 -8.89 8.77 8.53
C THR A 40 -8.62 9.34 7.13
N LEU A 41 -8.41 8.48 6.13
CA LEU A 41 -8.20 8.92 4.75
C LEU A 41 -9.43 9.62 4.16
N VAL A 42 -10.65 9.14 4.45
CA VAL A 42 -11.91 9.80 4.06
C VAL A 42 -12.00 11.19 4.70
N THR A 43 -11.78 11.30 6.01
CA THR A 43 -11.79 12.57 6.72
C THR A 43 -10.77 13.56 6.15
N LEU A 44 -9.54 13.10 5.86
CA LEU A 44 -8.51 13.93 5.22
C LEU A 44 -8.91 14.38 3.82
N THR A 45 -9.54 13.50 3.04
CA THR A 45 -10.06 13.84 1.70
C THR A 45 -11.09 14.97 1.79
N ILE A 46 -12.01 14.90 2.76
CA ILE A 46 -13.02 15.94 2.99
C ILE A 46 -12.37 17.25 3.46
N ILE A 47 -11.45 17.21 4.43
CA ILE A 47 -10.79 18.42 4.97
C ILE A 47 -9.92 19.12 3.92
N CYS A 48 -9.19 18.33 3.13
CA CYS A 48 -8.22 18.80 2.14
C CYS A 48 -8.81 18.87 0.70
N PHE A 49 -10.14 18.80 0.52
CA PHE A 49 -10.83 18.73 -0.80
C PHE A 49 -10.45 19.83 -1.80
N ARG A 50 -10.10 21.02 -1.31
CA ARG A 50 -9.67 22.15 -2.16
C ARG A 50 -8.26 21.94 -2.73
N ASN A 51 -7.42 21.14 -2.07
CA ASN A 51 -6.09 20.80 -2.55
C ASN A 51 -6.16 19.53 -3.40
N ILE A 52 -6.13 19.69 -4.72
CA ILE A 52 -6.21 18.54 -5.62
C ILE A 52 -5.02 17.59 -5.51
N ASN A 53 -3.86 18.07 -5.04
CA ASN A 53 -2.68 17.22 -4.92
C ASN A 53 -2.87 16.20 -3.80
N ILE A 54 -3.19 16.68 -2.60
CA ILE A 54 -3.42 15.83 -1.42
C ILE A 54 -4.66 14.97 -1.63
N THR A 55 -5.75 15.55 -2.15
CA THR A 55 -6.99 14.81 -2.43
C THR A 55 -6.75 13.66 -3.41
N GLY A 56 -5.97 13.89 -4.48
CA GLY A 56 -5.64 12.85 -5.44
C GLY A 56 -4.83 11.70 -4.83
N VAL A 57 -3.88 12.01 -3.93
CA VAL A 57 -3.12 11.00 -3.18
C VAL A 57 -4.06 10.20 -2.28
N CYS A 58 -4.92 10.86 -1.49
CA CYS A 58 -5.87 10.17 -0.62
C CYS A 58 -6.81 9.24 -1.39
N ILE A 59 -7.31 9.67 -2.56
CA ILE A 59 -8.18 8.84 -3.41
C ILE A 59 -7.45 7.59 -3.90
N ILE A 60 -6.19 7.72 -4.34
CA ILE A 60 -5.39 6.56 -4.78
C ILE A 60 -5.16 5.59 -3.62
N LEU A 61 -4.84 6.11 -2.43
CA LEU A 61 -4.64 5.28 -1.23
C LEU A 61 -5.94 4.59 -0.78
N LEU A 62 -7.08 5.30 -0.81
CA LEU A 62 -8.39 4.72 -0.53
C LEU A 62 -8.74 3.59 -1.51
N PHE A 63 -8.52 3.80 -2.80
CA PHE A 63 -8.72 2.77 -3.82
C PHE A 63 -7.84 1.53 -3.55
N THR A 64 -6.57 1.77 -3.20
CA THR A 64 -5.61 0.70 -2.89
C THR A 64 -6.07 -0.12 -1.69
N GLN A 65 -6.47 0.53 -0.60
CA GLN A 65 -6.94 -0.14 0.61
C GLN A 65 -8.24 -0.90 0.34
N PHE A 66 -9.19 -0.25 -0.34
CA PHE A 66 -10.47 -0.86 -0.68
C PHE A 66 -10.30 -2.10 -1.56
N ALA A 67 -9.41 -2.07 -2.54
CA ALA A 67 -9.11 -3.23 -3.38
C ALA A 67 -8.54 -4.41 -2.56
N ILE A 68 -7.58 -4.15 -1.68
CA ILE A 68 -6.98 -5.18 -0.82
C ILE A 68 -8.01 -5.77 0.14
N ASP A 69 -8.77 -4.94 0.84
CA ASP A 69 -9.73 -5.40 1.85
C ASP A 69 -10.91 -6.14 1.22
N SER A 70 -11.42 -5.63 0.09
CA SER A 70 -12.51 -6.29 -0.63
C SER A 70 -12.09 -7.65 -1.16
N PHE A 71 -10.85 -7.78 -1.64
CA PHE A 71 -10.33 -9.08 -2.06
C PHE A 71 -10.10 -10.02 -0.88
N PHE A 72 -9.66 -9.50 0.28
CA PHE A 72 -9.49 -10.27 1.49
C PHE A 72 -10.82 -10.83 2.02
N THR A 73 -11.88 -10.03 2.06
CA THR A 73 -13.20 -10.49 2.54
C THR A 73 -13.87 -11.48 1.61
N LEU A 74 -13.60 -11.38 0.29
CA LEU A 74 -14.09 -12.32 -0.71
C LEU A 74 -13.26 -13.61 -0.80
N MET A 75 -12.15 -13.71 -0.06
CA MET A 75 -11.26 -14.87 -0.06
C MET A 75 -11.91 -16.07 0.64
N GLN A 76 -12.83 -16.74 -0.06
CA GLN A 76 -13.18 -18.13 0.20
C GLN A 76 -12.24 -18.98 -0.66
N ASN A 77 -11.62 -20.01 -0.09
CA ASN A 77 -10.61 -20.90 -0.70
C ASN A 77 -11.10 -21.60 -1.99
N ASN A 78 -11.38 -20.82 -3.02
CA ASN A 78 -12.07 -21.20 -4.24
C ASN A 78 -11.14 -20.88 -5.41
N LEU A 79 -11.02 -21.86 -6.31
CA LEU A 79 -10.20 -21.80 -7.51
C LEU A 79 -10.45 -20.52 -8.33
N ALA A 80 -11.71 -20.06 -8.40
CA ALA A 80 -12.08 -18.85 -9.13
C ALA A 80 -11.32 -17.61 -8.63
N TYR A 81 -11.26 -17.38 -7.31
CA TYR A 81 -10.54 -16.23 -6.75
C TYR A 81 -9.03 -16.33 -6.95
N LYS A 82 -8.47 -17.54 -6.89
CA LYS A 82 -7.05 -17.77 -7.17
C LYS A 82 -6.71 -17.41 -8.62
N LEU A 83 -7.53 -17.82 -9.58
CA LEU A 83 -7.37 -17.47 -10.99
C LEU A 83 -7.53 -15.97 -11.22
N ILE A 84 -8.50 -15.32 -10.56
CA ILE A 84 -8.69 -13.87 -10.63
C ILE A 84 -7.46 -13.13 -10.07
N ALA A 85 -6.94 -13.55 -8.90
CA ALA A 85 -5.75 -12.94 -8.30
C ALA A 85 -4.55 -13.01 -9.25
N TYR A 86 -4.29 -14.17 -9.84
CA TYR A 86 -3.21 -14.34 -10.79
C TYR A 86 -3.45 -13.63 -12.11
N GLY A 87 -4.69 -13.60 -12.62
CA GLY A 87 -5.05 -12.84 -13.81
C GLY A 87 -4.82 -11.33 -13.63
N ILE A 88 -5.28 -10.76 -12.50
CA ILE A 88 -5.02 -9.36 -12.15
C ILE A 88 -3.53 -9.11 -11.99
N THR A 89 -2.81 -9.99 -11.30
CA THR A 89 -1.36 -9.87 -11.11
C THR A 89 -0.63 -9.85 -12.46
N ALA A 90 -0.90 -10.82 -13.33
CA ALA A 90 -0.30 -10.90 -14.67
C ALA A 90 -0.63 -9.66 -15.51
N TYR A 91 -1.88 -9.20 -15.49
CA TYR A 91 -2.31 -8.00 -16.21
C TYR A 91 -1.57 -6.75 -15.74
N VAL A 92 -1.49 -6.54 -14.42
CA VAL A 92 -0.79 -5.39 -13.84
C VAL A 92 0.71 -5.46 -14.15
N LEU A 93 1.34 -6.63 -14.03
CA LEU A 93 2.76 -6.79 -14.33
C LEU A 93 3.07 -6.58 -15.83
N TYR A 94 2.15 -6.99 -16.72
CA TYR A 94 2.27 -6.71 -18.15
C TYR A 94 2.17 -5.21 -18.46
N TYR A 95 1.17 -4.54 -17.88
CA TYR A 95 0.94 -3.10 -18.11
C TYR A 95 2.08 -2.23 -17.55
N LEU A 96 2.65 -2.59 -16.40
CA LEU A 96 3.71 -1.85 -15.71
C LEU A 96 5.13 -2.22 -16.18
N SER A 97 5.27 -2.65 -17.42
CA SER A 97 6.57 -3.05 -17.98
C SER A 97 7.58 -1.89 -17.95
N GLY A 98 8.77 -2.14 -17.40
CA GLY A 98 9.88 -1.16 -17.35
C GLY A 98 10.43 -0.85 -15.97
N ASP A 99 9.71 -1.19 -14.89
CA ASP A 99 10.16 -0.96 -13.51
C ASP A 99 11.06 -2.10 -13.01
N ILE A 100 12.14 -1.79 -12.28
CA ILE A 100 13.04 -2.80 -11.68
C ILE A 100 12.27 -3.67 -10.69
N VAL A 101 11.40 -3.08 -9.87
CA VAL A 101 10.61 -3.83 -8.89
C VAL A 101 9.62 -4.76 -9.61
N GLN A 102 9.05 -4.32 -10.74
CA GLN A 102 8.18 -5.16 -11.56
C GLN A 102 8.92 -6.41 -12.06
N ARG A 103 10.17 -6.27 -12.52
CA ARG A 103 10.97 -7.42 -13.00
C ARG A 103 11.21 -8.44 -11.89
N ILE A 104 11.47 -7.97 -10.68
CA ILE A 104 11.62 -8.84 -9.50
C ILE A 104 10.31 -9.59 -9.23
N VAL A 105 9.18 -8.88 -9.18
CA VAL A 105 7.86 -9.50 -8.94
C VAL A 105 7.52 -10.52 -10.04
N VAL A 106 7.83 -10.23 -11.30
CA VAL A 106 7.65 -11.18 -12.42
C VAL A 106 8.49 -12.44 -12.23
N ALA A 107 9.76 -12.30 -11.84
CA ALA A 107 10.62 -13.46 -11.61
C ALA A 107 10.03 -14.39 -10.52
N PHE A 108 9.55 -13.81 -9.42
CA PHE A 108 8.85 -14.58 -8.37
C PHE A 108 7.54 -15.18 -8.85
N PHE A 109 6.76 -14.44 -9.65
CA PHE A 109 5.50 -14.90 -10.21
C PHE A 109 5.70 -16.15 -11.07
N VAL A 110 6.64 -16.11 -12.02
CA VAL A 110 6.97 -17.25 -12.87
C VAL A 110 7.46 -18.44 -12.04
N ALA A 111 8.40 -18.22 -11.12
CA ALA A 111 8.93 -19.29 -10.25
C ALA A 111 7.82 -19.96 -9.44
N THR A 112 6.89 -19.16 -8.90
CA THR A 112 5.78 -19.69 -8.10
C THR A 112 4.73 -20.40 -8.95
N SER A 113 4.43 -19.90 -10.15
CA SER A 113 3.56 -20.61 -11.10
C SER A 113 4.14 -21.97 -11.47
N CYS A 114 5.45 -22.08 -11.69
CA CYS A 114 6.11 -23.37 -11.93
C CYS A 114 6.01 -24.30 -10.71
N ALA A 115 6.23 -23.78 -9.50
CA ALA A 115 6.10 -24.55 -8.27
C ALA A 115 4.67 -25.04 -8.03
N GLU A 116 3.65 -24.23 -8.32
CA GLU A 116 2.26 -24.65 -8.20
C GLU A 116 1.87 -25.74 -9.21
N VAL A 117 2.37 -25.67 -10.44
CA VAL A 117 2.16 -26.73 -11.44
C VAL A 117 2.81 -28.04 -10.94
N TYR A 118 4.03 -27.95 -10.39
CA TYR A 118 4.68 -29.12 -9.80
C TYR A 118 3.85 -29.72 -8.65
N TRP A 119 3.38 -28.90 -7.71
CA TRP A 119 2.55 -29.35 -6.59
C TRP A 119 1.21 -29.93 -7.04
N ALA A 120 0.61 -29.39 -8.10
CA ALA A 120 -0.62 -29.93 -8.68
C ALA A 120 -0.40 -31.35 -9.25
N VAL A 121 0.75 -31.59 -9.90
CA VAL A 121 1.10 -32.92 -10.43
C VAL A 121 1.39 -33.90 -9.29
N THR A 122 2.07 -33.48 -8.23
CA THR A 122 2.40 -34.34 -7.09
C THR A 122 1.28 -34.47 -6.06
N SER A 123 0.10 -33.88 -6.31
CA SER A 123 -1.02 -33.82 -5.35
C SER A 123 -0.63 -33.24 -3.97
N TYR A 124 0.37 -32.35 -3.96
CA TYR A 124 0.82 -31.67 -2.75
C TYR A 124 -0.12 -30.52 -2.41
N ASN A 125 -0.44 -30.33 -1.14
CA ASN A 125 -1.32 -29.24 -0.72
C ASN A 125 -0.59 -27.89 -0.83
N ALA A 126 -0.80 -27.19 -1.94
CA ALA A 126 -0.10 -25.94 -2.24
C ALA A 126 -0.49 -24.81 -1.25
N PRO A 127 0.50 -24.02 -0.78
CA PRO A 127 0.22 -22.86 0.05
C PRO A 127 -0.55 -21.78 -0.73
N ASN A 128 -1.39 -21.05 0.00
CA ASN A 128 -2.17 -19.93 -0.53
C ASN A 128 -1.34 -18.66 -0.72
N VAL A 129 -0.41 -18.69 -1.67
CA VAL A 129 0.50 -17.56 -1.97
C VAL A 129 -0.10 -16.51 -2.90
N PHE A 130 -1.21 -16.83 -3.58
CA PHE A 130 -1.87 -15.96 -4.56
C PHE A 130 -2.28 -14.58 -3.98
N PHE A 131 -2.60 -14.51 -2.69
CA PHE A 131 -3.01 -13.27 -2.05
C PHE A 131 -1.83 -12.28 -1.90
N TYR A 132 -0.62 -12.78 -1.66
CA TYR A 132 0.58 -11.95 -1.59
C TYR A 132 0.94 -11.38 -2.98
N PHE A 133 0.72 -12.16 -4.05
CA PHE A 133 0.86 -11.66 -5.42
C PHE A 133 -0.17 -10.58 -5.75
N TYR A 134 -1.43 -10.79 -5.37
CA TYR A 134 -2.46 -9.77 -5.53
C TYR A 134 -2.08 -8.48 -4.80
N LYS A 135 -1.63 -8.56 -3.53
CA LYS A 135 -1.13 -7.40 -2.79
C LYS A 135 0.04 -6.71 -3.49
N ALA A 136 1.04 -7.48 -3.94
CA ALA A 136 2.18 -6.94 -4.68
C ALA A 136 1.73 -6.19 -5.94
N ALA A 137 0.79 -6.76 -6.71
CA ALA A 137 0.23 -6.13 -7.90
C ALA A 137 -0.51 -4.82 -7.56
N ILE A 138 -1.36 -4.82 -6.54
CA ILE A 138 -2.09 -3.62 -6.11
C ILE A 138 -1.14 -2.53 -5.62
N TYR A 139 -0.07 -2.86 -4.89
CA TYR A 139 0.95 -1.87 -4.49
C TYR A 139 1.76 -1.34 -5.68
N MET A 140 2.05 -2.17 -6.67
CA MET A 140 2.69 -1.72 -7.91
C MET A 140 1.77 -0.80 -8.73
N LEU A 141 0.48 -1.13 -8.81
CA LEU A 141 -0.52 -0.27 -9.42
C LEU A 141 -0.65 1.07 -8.69
N CYS A 142 -0.71 1.05 -7.36
CA CYS A 142 -0.71 2.25 -6.52
C CYS A 142 0.51 3.13 -6.81
N ARG A 143 1.71 2.52 -6.85
CA ARG A 143 2.96 3.21 -7.17
C ARG A 143 2.90 3.88 -8.55
N PHE A 144 2.40 3.18 -9.56
CA PHE A 144 2.20 3.74 -10.89
C PHE A 144 1.22 4.92 -10.89
N LEU A 145 0.07 4.76 -10.22
CA LEU A 145 -0.95 5.80 -10.12
C LEU A 145 -0.42 7.05 -9.40
N LEU A 146 0.37 6.89 -8.33
CA LEU A 146 1.01 8.01 -7.62
C LEU A 146 2.02 8.74 -8.51
N PHE A 147 2.84 7.99 -9.26
CA PHE A 147 3.83 8.57 -10.16
C PHE A 147 3.17 9.38 -11.30
N TYR A 148 2.13 8.83 -11.92
CA TYR A 148 1.41 9.48 -13.03
C TYR A 148 0.28 10.41 -12.58
N ARG A 149 0.02 10.54 -11.26
CA ARG A 149 -1.11 11.30 -10.70
C ARG A 149 -1.19 12.72 -11.26
N ALA A 150 -0.07 13.44 -11.25
CA ALA A 150 -0.02 14.84 -11.69
C ALA A 150 -0.39 14.97 -13.17
N HIS A 151 0.04 14.02 -14.00
CA HIS A 151 -0.30 13.98 -15.42
C HIS A 151 -1.79 13.71 -15.64
N PHE A 152 -2.35 12.65 -15.03
CA PHE A 152 -3.77 12.31 -15.16
C PHE A 152 -4.70 13.41 -14.65
N THR A 153 -4.33 14.03 -13.53
CA THR A 153 -5.12 15.12 -12.93
C THR A 153 -5.11 16.35 -13.83
N THR A 154 -3.97 16.68 -14.44
CA THR A 154 -3.87 17.83 -15.35
C THR A 154 -4.65 17.59 -16.64
N LEU A 155 -4.58 16.38 -17.20
CA LEU A 155 -5.26 16.02 -18.44
C LEU A 155 -6.78 15.90 -18.29
N LYS A 156 -7.26 15.19 -17.26
CA LYS A 156 -8.69 14.88 -17.08
C LYS A 156 -9.45 15.96 -16.33
N LEU A 157 -8.86 16.55 -15.30
CA LEU A 157 -9.55 17.53 -14.43
C LEU A 157 -9.27 18.99 -14.81
N LYS A 158 -8.44 19.23 -15.85
CA LYS A 158 -8.00 20.57 -16.30
C LYS A 158 -7.47 21.46 -15.17
N ARG A 159 -7.03 20.85 -14.08
CA ARG A 159 -6.49 21.52 -12.89
C ARG A 159 -4.98 21.29 -12.87
N ARG A 160 -4.21 22.35 -12.63
CA ARG A 160 -2.74 22.27 -12.54
C ARG A 160 -2.33 21.49 -11.30
N ALA A 161 -2.20 20.18 -11.44
CA ALA A 161 -1.60 19.33 -10.43
C ALA A 161 -0.08 19.40 -10.54
N LYS A 162 0.60 19.33 -9.40
CA LYS A 162 2.06 19.31 -9.35
C LYS A 162 2.51 18.01 -8.69
N VAL A 163 3.66 17.52 -9.13
CA VAL A 163 4.38 16.46 -8.43
C VAL A 163 4.81 17.01 -7.07
N THR A 164 4.51 16.26 -6.02
CA THR A 164 4.80 16.62 -4.63
C THR A 164 5.86 15.70 -4.04
N LEU A 165 6.52 16.14 -2.97
CA LEU A 165 7.44 15.27 -2.22
C LEU A 165 6.71 14.06 -1.60
N LEU A 166 5.43 14.23 -1.26
CA LEU A 166 4.55 13.16 -0.79
C LEU A 166 4.47 12.02 -1.81
N ASP A 167 4.28 12.34 -3.09
CA ASP A 167 4.23 11.33 -4.17
C ASP A 167 5.51 10.50 -4.18
N ASN A 168 6.69 11.14 -4.10
CA ASN A 168 7.98 10.45 -4.12
C ASN A 168 8.18 9.52 -2.91
N HIS A 169 7.81 9.97 -1.71
CA HIS A 169 7.91 9.13 -0.51
C HIS A 169 6.99 7.91 -0.61
N LEU A 170 5.74 8.10 -1.02
CA LEU A 170 4.78 7.01 -1.14
C LEU A 170 5.17 6.04 -2.26
N VAL A 171 5.63 6.53 -3.42
CA VAL A 171 6.12 5.69 -4.53
C VAL A 171 7.24 4.75 -4.06
N LYS A 172 8.22 5.28 -3.31
CA LYS A 172 9.28 4.46 -2.73
C LYS A 172 8.71 3.46 -1.74
N LEU A 173 7.87 3.91 -0.80
CA LEU A 173 7.35 3.07 0.27
C LEU A 173 6.52 1.90 -0.26
N HIS A 174 5.62 2.13 -1.23
CA HIS A 174 4.85 1.09 -1.90
C HIS A 174 5.75 0.09 -2.66
N GLY A 175 6.86 0.55 -3.24
CA GLY A 175 7.86 -0.33 -3.84
C GLY A 175 8.52 -1.27 -2.83
N HIS A 176 8.88 -0.78 -1.64
CA HIS A 176 9.43 -1.62 -0.57
C HIS A 176 8.42 -2.65 -0.06
N VAL A 177 7.14 -2.27 0.05
CA VAL A 177 6.10 -3.23 0.45
C VAL A 177 5.88 -4.30 -0.61
N ALA A 178 5.92 -3.97 -1.90
CA ALA A 178 5.86 -4.98 -2.95
C ALA A 178 7.03 -5.99 -2.84
N LEU A 179 8.24 -5.51 -2.52
CA LEU A 179 9.38 -6.39 -2.25
C LEU A 179 9.21 -7.23 -0.98
N LEU A 180 8.59 -6.69 0.07
CA LEU A 180 8.23 -7.45 1.27
C LEU A 180 7.25 -8.59 0.95
N GLN A 181 6.28 -8.37 0.05
CA GLN A 181 5.42 -9.45 -0.43
C GLN A 181 6.22 -10.54 -1.15
N CYS A 182 7.21 -10.17 -1.97
CA CYS A 182 8.12 -11.14 -2.60
C CYS A 182 8.96 -11.91 -1.56
N ALA A 183 9.44 -11.25 -0.50
CA ALA A 183 10.18 -11.91 0.57
C ALA A 183 9.30 -12.94 1.31
N MET A 184 8.03 -12.59 1.55
CA MET A 184 7.05 -13.52 2.13
C MET A 184 6.83 -14.73 1.21
N ILE A 185 6.64 -14.50 -0.10
CA ILE A 185 6.48 -15.58 -1.09
C ILE A 185 7.73 -16.47 -1.13
N LEU A 186 8.93 -15.89 -1.10
CA LEU A 186 10.20 -16.63 -1.07
C LEU A 186 10.28 -17.55 0.16
N GLU A 187 9.94 -17.03 1.34
CA GLU A 187 9.92 -17.83 2.57
C GLU A 187 8.93 -18.99 2.46
N TYR A 188 7.73 -18.75 1.90
CA TYR A 188 6.76 -19.82 1.62
C TYR A 188 7.31 -20.86 0.64
N LEU A 189 7.96 -20.45 -0.45
CA LEU A 189 8.55 -21.37 -1.41
C LEU A 189 9.63 -22.24 -0.74
N ILE A 190 10.54 -21.65 0.04
CA ILE A 190 11.59 -22.39 0.75
C ILE A 190 10.97 -23.44 1.67
N ARG A 191 9.93 -23.07 2.44
CA ARG A 191 9.24 -23.98 3.37
C ARG A 191 8.57 -25.19 2.72
N HIS A 192 8.16 -25.06 1.46
CA HIS A 192 7.38 -26.10 0.77
C HIS A 192 8.18 -26.82 -0.32
N LEU A 193 9.41 -26.36 -0.63
CA LEU A 193 10.33 -27.00 -1.58
C LEU A 193 11.54 -27.63 -0.89
N THR A 194 11.82 -27.25 0.36
CA THR A 194 12.98 -27.73 1.13
C THR A 194 12.55 -28.19 2.52
N PRO A 195 13.36 -29.00 3.23
CA PRO A 195 13.07 -29.37 4.61
C PRO A 195 13.25 -28.21 5.61
N LEU A 196 13.72 -27.05 5.17
CA LEU A 196 13.93 -25.88 6.03
C LEU A 196 12.58 -25.24 6.40
N GLN A 197 12.44 -24.79 7.65
CA GLN A 197 11.25 -24.11 8.15
C GLN A 197 11.55 -22.68 8.62
N PRO A 198 12.01 -21.78 7.73
CA PRO A 198 12.22 -20.38 8.09
C PRO A 198 10.88 -19.70 8.46
N LEU A 199 10.92 -18.87 9.50
CA LEU A 199 9.77 -18.07 9.99
C LEU A 199 10.16 -16.60 10.20
N LEU A 200 11.23 -16.14 9.53
CA LEU A 200 11.83 -14.84 9.80
C LEU A 200 10.97 -13.71 9.27
N VAL A 201 10.59 -13.76 7.99
CA VAL A 201 9.72 -12.77 7.36
C VAL A 201 8.31 -12.91 7.91
N TYR A 202 7.81 -14.14 8.06
CA TYR A 202 6.47 -14.40 8.57
C TYR A 202 6.24 -13.78 9.95
N SER A 203 7.18 -13.95 10.88
CA SER A 203 7.05 -13.45 12.26
C SER A 203 7.06 -11.92 12.36
N ILE A 204 7.80 -11.22 11.51
CA ILE A 204 7.88 -9.75 11.53
C ILE A 204 6.86 -9.09 10.60
N TYR A 205 6.24 -9.85 9.69
CA TYR A 205 5.42 -9.32 8.60
C TYR A 205 4.31 -8.38 9.09
N GLU A 206 3.55 -8.81 10.10
CA GLU A 206 2.42 -8.05 10.63
C GLU A 206 2.88 -6.70 11.22
N TYR A 207 3.96 -6.71 11.99
CA TYR A 207 4.56 -5.51 12.57
C TYR A 207 5.03 -4.54 11.50
N VAL A 208 5.71 -5.05 10.46
CA VAL A 208 6.22 -4.21 9.36
C VAL A 208 5.07 -3.60 8.57
N MET A 209 4.02 -4.37 8.27
CA MET A 209 2.85 -3.87 7.55
C MET A 209 2.06 -2.83 8.35
N HIS A 210 1.97 -3.01 9.67
CA HIS A 210 1.31 -2.06 10.55
C HIS A 210 2.11 -0.75 10.67
N ALA A 211 3.42 -0.84 10.90
CA ALA A 211 4.31 0.32 10.89
C ALA A 211 4.27 1.05 9.54
N TYR A 212 4.26 0.32 8.43
CA TYR A 212 4.11 0.88 7.10
C TYR A 212 2.84 1.72 6.96
N ALA A 213 1.69 1.20 7.37
CA ALA A 213 0.42 1.91 7.25
C ALA A 213 0.39 3.19 8.13
N LEU A 214 0.99 3.15 9.32
CA LEU A 214 1.16 4.33 10.16
C LEU A 214 2.06 5.38 9.51
N VAL A 215 3.15 4.96 8.87
CA VAL A 215 4.06 5.85 8.14
C VAL A 215 3.36 6.51 6.94
N VAL A 216 2.52 5.76 6.21
CA VAL A 216 1.68 6.32 5.13
C VAL A 216 0.75 7.40 5.68
N LEU A 217 -0.01 7.09 6.75
CA LEU A 217 -0.92 8.05 7.37
C LEU A 217 -0.17 9.30 7.85
N TRP A 218 0.98 9.12 8.50
CA TRP A 218 1.82 10.20 8.96
C TRP A 218 2.23 11.15 7.83
N TYR A 219 2.71 10.60 6.71
CA TYR A 219 3.11 11.42 5.56
C TYR A 219 1.94 12.25 5.01
N VAL A 220 0.76 11.64 4.87
CA VAL A 220 -0.43 12.33 4.35
C VAL A 220 -0.92 13.41 5.31
N ILE A 221 -0.99 13.11 6.61
CA ILE A 221 -1.43 14.08 7.63
C ILE A 221 -0.44 15.24 7.72
N SER A 222 0.86 14.96 7.74
CA SER A 222 1.92 15.98 7.78
C SER A 222 1.83 16.94 6.60
N ASP A 223 1.54 16.44 5.40
CA ASP A 223 1.38 17.28 4.21
C ASP A 223 0.08 18.10 4.24
N CYS A 224 -1.04 17.54 4.72
CA CYS A 224 -2.30 18.30 4.91
C CYS A 224 -2.15 19.40 5.96
N ILE A 225 -1.39 19.17 7.05
CA ILE A 225 -1.04 20.21 8.03
C ILE A 225 -0.19 21.32 7.39
N ASN A 226 0.82 20.96 6.60
CA ASN A 226 1.67 21.95 5.92
C ASN A 226 0.87 22.82 4.96
N ASP A 227 -0.04 22.23 4.18
CA ASP A 227 -0.90 22.98 3.25
C ASP A 227 -1.82 23.95 3.99
N LYS A 228 -2.49 23.50 5.06
CA LYS A 228 -3.36 24.36 5.88
C LYS A 228 -2.58 25.49 6.55
N ALA A 229 -1.40 25.19 7.11
CA ALA A 229 -0.54 26.18 7.73
C ALA A 229 -0.09 27.26 6.73
N ARG A 230 0.29 26.87 5.49
CA ARG A 230 0.64 27.84 4.43
C ARG A 230 -0.51 28.79 4.12
N ARG A 231 -1.74 28.28 4.03
CA ARG A 231 -2.92 29.12 3.76
C ARG A 231 -3.23 30.11 4.90
N ILE A 232 -3.07 29.68 6.16
CA ILE A 232 -3.27 30.55 7.34
C ILE A 232 -2.18 31.61 7.47
N LEU A 233 -0.98 31.35 6.95
CA LEU A 233 0.12 32.33 6.91
C LEU A 233 -0.04 33.35 5.76
N GLN A 234 -0.71 32.96 4.67
CA GLN A 234 -0.99 33.83 3.52
C GLN A 234 -2.27 34.68 3.68
N ALA A 235 -3.12 34.34 4.65
CA ALA A 235 -4.31 35.10 5.07
C ALA A 235 -4.02 35.97 6.31
#